data_AF-A0A9D5ZUA4-F1
#
_entry.id   AF-A0A9D5ZUA4-F1
#
_cell.length_a   1.000
_cell.length_b   1.000
_cell.length_c   1.000
_cell.angle_alpha   90.00
_cell.angle_beta   90.00
_cell.angle_gamma   90.00
#
_symmetry.space_group_name_H-M   'P 1'
#
loop_
_entity.id
_entity.type
_entity.pdbx_description
1 polymer ?
#
loop_
_entity_poly.entity_id
_entity_poly.type
_entity_poly.pdbx_seq_one_letter_code
_entity_poly.pdbx_strand_id
1 'polypeptide(L)'
;MILIISFVMMIRYENLILRIDAYKETILADIKTEKERNISNDIKQNKLKAIEIPNLVLRVNEKAYWTEPAILKEEKITEKAFSAGAAGLGLPLFRGITVNAGGLKGKLVEKVDIVPVSTGDLIISN
;
A
#
# COMPACT_ATOMS: atom_id res chain seq x y z
N MET A 1 -40.16 -5.13 -14.76
CA MET A 1 -39.29 -4.28 -15.62
C MET A 1 -38.71 -3.07 -14.87
N ILE A 2 -39.49 -2.35 -14.05
CA ILE A 2 -39.05 -1.14 -13.30
C ILE A 2 -37.92 -1.42 -12.28
N LEU A 3 -37.95 -2.57 -11.61
CA LEU A 3 -36.93 -2.98 -10.62
C LEU A 3 -35.51 -3.16 -11.21
N ILE A 4 -35.41 -3.63 -12.45
CA ILE A 4 -34.11 -3.88 -13.11
C ILE A 4 -33.44 -2.55 -13.49
N ILE A 5 -34.22 -1.56 -13.90
CA ILE A 5 -33.72 -0.23 -14.28
C ILE A 5 -33.17 0.51 -13.05
N SER A 6 -33.86 0.43 -11.90
CA SER A 6 -33.36 1.00 -10.63
C SER A 6 -32.06 0.34 -10.17
N PHE A 7 -31.97 -0.98 -10.28
CA PHE A 7 -30.76 -1.71 -9.87
C PHE A 7 -29.54 -1.39 -10.76
N VAL A 8 -29.74 -1.29 -12.08
CA VAL A 8 -28.69 -0.90 -13.02
C VAL A 8 -28.25 0.57 -12.82
N MET A 9 -29.19 1.47 -12.50
CA MET A 9 -28.86 2.84 -12.09
C MET A 9 -28.02 2.85 -10.82
N MET A 10 -28.42 2.09 -9.79
CA MET A 10 -27.73 2.04 -8.51
C MET A 10 -26.27 1.59 -8.66
N ILE A 11 -26.01 0.51 -9.42
CA ILE A 11 -24.66 0.04 -9.73
C ILE A 11 -23.84 1.10 -10.48
N ARG A 12 -24.47 1.86 -11.38
CA ARG A 12 -23.79 2.95 -12.09
C ARG A 12 -23.40 4.10 -11.16
N TYR A 13 -24.27 4.46 -10.21
CA TYR A 13 -23.96 5.49 -9.22
C TYR A 13 -22.81 5.09 -8.31
N GLU A 14 -22.79 3.86 -7.79
CA GLU A 14 -21.71 3.37 -6.94
C GLU A 14 -20.36 3.36 -7.67
N ASN A 15 -20.33 2.89 -8.93
CA ASN A 15 -19.11 2.93 -9.74
C ASN A 15 -18.62 4.36 -10.04
N LEU A 16 -19.55 5.31 -10.17
CA LEU A 16 -19.21 6.70 -10.43
C LEU A 16 -18.62 7.37 -9.18
N ILE A 17 -19.15 7.07 -8.00
CA ILE A 17 -18.60 7.51 -6.71
C ILE A 17 -17.17 6.97 -6.53
N LEU A 18 -16.98 5.66 -6.72
CA LEU A 18 -15.65 5.03 -6.61
C LEU A 18 -14.62 5.64 -7.55
N ARG A 19 -15.02 6.03 -8.77
CA ARG A 19 -14.14 6.70 -9.73
C ARG A 19 -13.79 8.12 -9.29
N ILE A 20 -14.74 8.87 -8.73
CA ILE A 20 -14.50 10.22 -8.23
C ILE A 20 -13.52 10.19 -7.06
N ASP A 21 -13.69 9.24 -6.13
CA ASP A 21 -12.81 9.10 -4.97
C ASP A 21 -11.39 8.72 -5.40
N ALA A 22 -11.25 7.75 -6.32
CA ALA A 22 -9.94 7.38 -6.88
C ALA A 22 -9.26 8.56 -7.60
N TYR A 23 -10.03 9.35 -8.37
CA TYR A 23 -9.50 10.51 -9.08
C TYR A 23 -9.05 11.62 -8.13
N LYS A 24 -9.80 11.84 -7.04
CA LYS A 24 -9.44 12.79 -5.99
C LYS A 24 -8.13 12.42 -5.31
N GLU A 25 -7.95 11.15 -4.94
CA GLU A 25 -6.70 10.65 -4.36
C GLU A 25 -5.50 10.86 -5.29
N THR A 26 -5.65 10.62 -6.61
CA THR A 26 -4.57 10.85 -7.57
C THR A 26 -4.15 12.31 -7.67
N ILE A 27 -5.11 13.25 -7.72
CA ILE A 27 -4.79 14.69 -7.78
C ILE A 27 -4.08 15.14 -6.51
N LEU A 28 -4.51 14.65 -5.34
CA LEU A 28 -3.88 15.01 -4.07
C LEU A 28 -2.44 14.50 -3.98
N ALA A 29 -2.17 13.30 -4.49
CA ALA A 29 -0.82 12.74 -4.56
C ALA A 29 0.09 13.56 -5.48
N ASP A 30 -0.41 13.99 -6.64
CA ASP A 30 0.34 14.82 -7.59
C ASP A 30 0.68 16.20 -7.00
N ILE A 31 -0.29 16.84 -6.34
CA ILE A 31 -0.09 18.14 -5.66
C ILE A 31 0.93 18.01 -4.52
N LYS A 32 0.89 16.91 -3.73
CA LYS A 32 1.86 16.67 -2.66
C LYS A 32 3.27 16.53 -3.24
N THR A 33 3.42 15.73 -4.29
CA THR A 33 4.70 15.48 -4.96
C THR A 33 5.30 16.76 -5.53
N GLU A 34 4.49 17.62 -6.14
CA GLU A 34 4.95 18.89 -6.69
C GLU A 34 5.37 19.87 -5.59
N LYS A 35 4.65 19.89 -4.46
CA LYS A 35 5.02 20.69 -3.29
C LYS A 35 6.36 20.25 -2.69
N GLU A 36 6.58 18.94 -2.56
CA GLU A 36 7.84 18.37 -2.08
C GLU A 36 9.02 18.74 -2.99
N ARG A 37 8.83 18.68 -4.31
CA ARG A 37 9.85 19.10 -5.30
C ARG A 37 10.20 20.58 -5.18
N ASN A 38 9.20 21.44 -5.00
CA ASN A 38 9.42 22.87 -4.84
C ASN A 38 10.18 23.20 -3.55
N ILE A 39 9.85 22.54 -2.43
CA ILE A 39 10.58 22.68 -1.17
C ILE A 39 12.05 22.25 -1.35
N SER A 40 12.30 21.11 -2.02
CA SER A 40 13.67 20.64 -2.29
C SER A 40 14.49 21.64 -3.10
N ASN A 41 13.87 22.29 -4.10
CA ASN A 41 14.52 23.31 -4.90
C ASN A 41 14.80 24.59 -4.10
N ASP A 42 13.90 24.99 -3.20
CA ASP A 42 14.10 26.15 -2.33
C ASP A 42 15.18 25.93 -1.26
N ILE A 43 15.34 24.69 -0.77
CA ILE A 43 16.48 24.28 0.08
C ILE A 43 17.79 24.48 -0.69
N LYS A 44 17.87 23.99 -1.94
CA LYS A 44 19.08 24.13 -2.79
C LYS A 44 19.44 25.58 -3.07
N GLN A 45 18.44 26.47 -3.14
CA GLN A 45 18.64 27.91 -3.35
C GLN A 45 18.87 28.69 -2.04
N ASN A 46 18.92 28.00 -0.89
CA ASN A 46 19.12 28.58 0.45
C ASN A 46 18.12 29.71 0.79
N LYS A 47 16.89 29.61 0.26
CA LYS A 47 15.83 30.61 0.46
C LYS A 47 14.95 30.33 1.68
N LEU A 48 15.05 29.14 2.26
CA LEU A 48 14.19 28.72 3.37
C LEU A 48 14.72 29.24 4.69
N LYS A 49 13.81 29.77 5.51
CA LYS A 49 14.11 30.12 6.90
C LYS A 49 14.24 28.84 7.70
N ALA A 50 15.28 28.77 8.53
CA ALA A 50 15.42 27.69 9.49
C ALA A 50 14.27 27.76 10.50
N ILE A 51 13.74 26.60 10.85
CA ILE A 51 12.73 26.43 11.88
C ILE A 51 13.35 25.78 13.12
N GLU A 52 12.92 26.21 14.30
CA GLU A 52 13.29 25.57 15.56
C GLU A 52 12.26 24.50 15.90
N ILE A 53 12.72 23.25 16.05
CA ILE A 53 11.88 22.12 16.42
C ILE A 53 12.25 21.71 17.85
N PRO A 54 11.31 21.73 18.81
CA PRO A 54 11.61 21.38 20.19
C PRO A 54 12.08 19.92 20.28
N ASN A 55 13.07 19.66 21.14
CA ASN A 55 13.65 18.33 21.37
C ASN A 55 14.37 17.69 20.17
N LEU A 56 14.67 18.44 19.11
CA LEU A 56 15.48 17.97 18.00
C LEU A 56 16.95 18.34 18.21
N VAL A 57 17.82 17.33 18.24
CA VAL A 57 19.28 17.53 18.30
C VAL A 57 19.83 17.49 16.87
N LEU A 58 20.37 18.62 16.42
CA LEU A 58 21.01 18.78 15.11
C LEU A 58 22.54 18.80 15.25
N ARG A 59 23.25 18.42 14.18
CA ARG A 59 24.72 18.56 14.13
C ARG A 59 25.13 20.03 14.07
N VAL A 60 26.41 20.31 14.35
CA VAL A 60 26.97 21.67 14.23
C VAL A 60 26.82 22.16 12.78
N ASN A 61 26.24 23.35 12.60
CA ASN A 61 25.87 23.96 11.31
C ASN A 61 24.74 23.28 10.53
N GLU A 62 24.04 22.31 11.12
CA GLU A 62 22.83 21.74 10.56
C GLU A 62 21.61 22.58 10.97
N LYS A 63 20.69 22.80 10.03
CA LYS A 63 19.47 23.59 10.21
C LYS A 63 18.29 22.80 9.67
N ALA A 64 17.23 22.70 10.46
CA ALA A 64 15.96 22.16 9.99
C ALA A 64 15.20 23.22 9.18
N TYR A 65 14.65 22.85 8.04
CA TYR A 65 13.88 23.73 7.16
C TYR A 65 12.41 23.35 7.07
N TRP A 66 12.09 22.08 7.30
CA TRP A 66 10.75 21.55 7.14
C TRP A 66 10.49 20.40 8.11
N THR A 67 9.23 20.29 8.56
CA THR A 67 8.74 19.17 9.35
C THR A 67 7.34 18.79 8.88
N GLU A 68 7.09 17.50 8.69
CA GLU A 68 5.75 16.97 8.43
C GLU A 68 5.49 15.66 9.20
N PRO A 69 4.27 15.43 9.70
CA PRO A 69 3.90 14.14 10.28
C PRO A 69 4.06 13.01 9.26
N ALA A 70 4.76 11.96 9.64
CA ALA A 70 5.09 10.83 8.78
C ALA A 70 4.90 9.49 9.51
N ILE A 71 4.66 8.46 8.70
CA ILE A 71 4.49 7.07 9.17
C ILE A 71 5.53 6.23 8.46
N LEU A 72 6.39 5.56 9.23
CA LEU A 72 7.30 4.57 8.69
C LEU A 72 6.53 3.27 8.44
N LYS A 73 6.63 2.77 7.22
CA LYS A 73 6.01 1.51 6.81
C LYS A 73 7.09 0.49 6.49
N GLU A 74 6.86 -0.76 6.87
CA GLU A 74 7.76 -1.89 6.62
C GLU A 74 6.99 -3.01 5.92
N GLU A 75 7.66 -3.73 5.03
CA GLU A 75 7.12 -4.96 4.44
C GLU A 75 7.25 -6.09 5.44
N LYS A 76 6.10 -6.63 5.88
CA LYS A 76 6.07 -7.74 6.84
C LYS A 76 5.25 -8.89 6.30
N ILE A 77 5.68 -10.12 6.59
CA ILE A 77 4.88 -11.31 6.34
C ILE A 77 3.73 -11.31 7.34
N THR A 78 2.52 -11.01 6.85
CA THR A 78 1.33 -10.86 7.69
C THR A 78 0.61 -12.20 7.85
N GLU A 79 0.64 -13.04 6.81
CA GLU A 79 -0.02 -14.35 6.84
C GLU A 79 0.88 -15.42 6.22
N LYS A 80 0.92 -16.60 6.85
CA LYS A 80 1.50 -17.81 6.27
C LYS A 80 0.37 -18.82 6.11
N ALA A 81 -0.04 -19.08 4.87
CA ALA A 81 -1.08 -20.04 4.56
C ALA A 81 -0.45 -21.29 3.93
N PHE A 82 -0.91 -22.47 4.35
CA PHE A 82 -0.51 -23.72 3.74
C PHE A 82 -1.50 -24.07 2.63
N SER A 83 -1.08 -23.93 1.37
CA SER A 83 -1.90 -24.33 0.24
C SER A 83 -1.64 -25.80 -0.07
N ALA A 84 -2.64 -26.65 0.17
CA ALA A 84 -2.57 -28.08 -0.16
C ALA A 84 -2.68 -28.26 -1.68
N GLY A 85 -1.55 -28.51 -2.35
CA GLY A 85 -1.55 -28.98 -3.73
C GLY A 85 -1.77 -30.50 -3.77
N ALA A 86 -2.84 -30.94 -4.43
CA ALA A 86 -3.02 -32.35 -4.76
C ALA A 86 -2.17 -32.69 -6.00
N ALA A 87 -0.99 -33.28 -5.80
CA ALA A 87 -0.24 -33.92 -6.87
C ALA A 87 -0.49 -35.44 -6.77
N GLY A 88 -1.55 -35.91 -7.45
CA GLY A 88 -1.89 -37.33 -7.54
C GLY A 88 -2.00 -37.77 -8.99
N LEU A 89 -1.40 -38.91 -9.31
CA LEU A 89 -1.68 -39.63 -10.54
C LEU A 89 -2.98 -40.41 -10.31
N GLY A 90 -4.02 -40.07 -11.08
CA GLY A 90 -5.27 -40.83 -11.08
C GLY A 90 -5.05 -42.17 -11.79
N LEU A 91 -5.07 -43.27 -11.04
CA LEU A 91 -5.04 -44.61 -11.63
C LEU A 91 -6.49 -45.09 -11.81
N PRO A 92 -6.94 -45.35 -13.05
CA PRO A 92 -8.29 -45.87 -13.27
C PRO A 92 -8.34 -47.35 -12.86
N LEU A 93 -9.29 -47.70 -11.99
CA LEU A 93 -9.69 -49.09 -11.75
C LEU A 93 -10.97 -49.40 -12.54
N PHE A 94 -11.14 -50.68 -12.89
CA PHE A 94 -12.26 -51.16 -13.72
C PHE A 94 -13.62 -50.66 -13.17
N ARG A 95 -14.50 -50.24 -14.09
CA ARG A 95 -15.87 -49.74 -13.85
C ARG A 95 -15.98 -48.35 -13.20
N GLY A 96 -15.16 -47.40 -13.66
CA GLY A 96 -15.43 -45.96 -13.46
C GLY A 96 -15.04 -45.41 -12.08
N ILE A 97 -14.25 -46.15 -11.31
CA ILE A 97 -13.73 -45.71 -10.01
C ILE A 97 -12.27 -45.31 -10.20
N THR A 98 -11.97 -44.03 -10.09
CA THR A 98 -10.60 -43.51 -10.12
C THR A 98 -10.11 -43.34 -8.70
N VAL A 99 -9.01 -44.01 -8.34
CA VAL A 99 -8.37 -43.82 -7.03
C VAL A 99 -7.15 -42.91 -7.24
N ASN A 100 -7.18 -41.76 -6.57
CA ASN A 100 -6.07 -40.81 -6.59
C ASN A 100 -5.05 -41.24 -5.53
N ALA A 101 -3.91 -41.76 -5.97
CA ALA A 101 -2.77 -42.06 -5.09
C ALA A 101 -1.71 -40.98 -5.28
N GLY A 102 -1.51 -40.15 -4.25
CA GLY A 102 -0.52 -39.07 -4.27
C GLY A 102 -0.42 -38.34 -2.94
N GLY A 103 0.80 -38.06 -2.50
CA GLY A 103 1.07 -37.34 -1.25
C GLY A 103 0.71 -35.86 -1.36
N LEU A 104 0.14 -35.31 -0.30
CA LEU A 104 -0.10 -33.88 -0.13
C LEU A 104 1.24 -33.13 -0.12
N LYS A 105 1.68 -32.61 -1.28
CA LYS A 105 2.73 -31.59 -1.32
C LYS A 105 2.06 -30.23 -1.20
N GLY A 106 1.77 -29.84 0.04
CA GLY A 106 1.37 -28.47 0.30
C GLY A 106 2.55 -27.51 0.12
N LYS A 107 2.28 -26.33 -0.44
CA LYS A 107 3.23 -25.24 -0.58
C LYS A 107 2.89 -24.19 0.47
N LEU A 108 3.89 -23.77 1.25
CA LEU A 108 3.76 -22.59 2.11
C LEU A 108 3.66 -21.36 1.21
N VAL A 109 2.56 -20.63 1.30
CA VAL A 109 2.35 -19.36 0.60
C VAL A 109 2.39 -18.26 1.65
N GLU A 110 3.36 -17.36 1.50
CA GLU A 110 3.53 -16.22 2.38
C GLU A 110 2.88 -15.00 1.72
N LYS A 111 2.06 -14.27 2.48
CA LYS A 111 1.47 -13.01 2.08
C LYS A 111 2.23 -11.89 2.77
N VAL A 112 2.85 -11.03 1.96
CA VAL A 112 3.56 -9.83 2.40
C VAL A 112 2.58 -8.66 2.34
N ASP A 113 2.52 -7.86 3.40
CA ASP A 113 1.73 -6.63 3.44
C ASP A 113 2.60 -5.47 3.94
N ILE A 114 2.19 -4.24 3.62
CA ILE A 114 2.86 -3.01 4.03
C ILE A 114 2.24 -2.55 5.34
N VAL A 115 2.97 -2.71 6.44
CA VAL A 115 2.45 -2.46 7.79
C VAL A 115 3.08 -1.18 8.37
N PRO A 116 2.29 -0.27 8.97
CA PRO A 116 2.85 0.87 9.69
C PRO A 116 3.57 0.39 10.95
N VAL A 117 4.85 0.72 11.09
CA VAL A 117 5.70 0.28 12.22
C VAL A 117 6.00 1.39 13.21
N SER A 118 6.00 2.64 12.75
CA SER A 118 6.29 3.79 13.60
C SER A 118 5.62 5.05 13.07
N THR A 119 5.31 5.97 13.98
CA THR A 119 4.76 7.30 13.69
C THR A 119 5.68 8.36 14.28
N GLY A 120 5.98 9.41 13.51
CA GLY A 120 6.83 10.51 13.96
C GLY A 120 6.77 11.68 12.98
N ASP A 121 7.76 12.56 13.05
CA ASP A 121 7.86 13.69 12.12
C ASP A 121 9.04 13.47 11.16
N LEU A 122 8.80 13.60 9.86
CA LEU A 122 9.84 13.69 8.85
C LEU A 122 10.41 15.12 8.89
N ILE A 123 11.69 15.22 9.18
CA ILE A 123 12.41 16.49 9.25
C ILE A 123 13.39 16.57 8.09
N ILE A 124 13.40 17.71 7.40
CA ILE A 124 14.33 17.97 6.30
C ILE A 124 15.36 19.01 6.76
N SER A 125 16.63 18.62 6.74
CA SER A 125 17.81 19.45 7.07
C SER A 125 18.82 19.51 5.91
N ASN A 126 19.90 20.31 6.05
CA ASN A 126 20.98 20.49 5.06
C ASN A 126 22.18 19.56 5.26
#